data_AF-A0A821Q8P3-F1
#
_entry.id   AF-A0A821Q8P3-F1
#
_cell.length_a   1.000
_cell.length_b   1.000
_cell.length_c   1.000
_cell.angle_alpha   90.00
_cell.angle_beta   90.00
_cell.angle_gamma   90.00
#
_symmetry.space_group_name_H-M   'P 1'
#
loop_
_entity.id
_entity.type
_entity.pdbx_description
1 polymer ?
#
loop_
_entity_poly.entity_id
_entity_poly.type
_entity_poly.pdbx_seq_one_letter_code
_entity_poly.pdbx_strand_id
1 'polypeptide(L)'
;HMDPSEKFYIRNIVLSYLEACLINRGLQKKIQEDIAKKRMTVLKEFIDHKLEAEIQAVYAIQNFVTKLEHPPSKIQRQLFI
;
A
#
# COMPACT_ATOMS: atom_id res chain seq x y z
N HIS A 1 6.80 20.44 3.47
CA HIS A 1 7.25 19.70 2.27
C HIS A 1 8.19 18.61 2.72
N MET A 2 7.71 17.37 2.69
CA MET A 2 8.40 16.16 3.15
C MET A 2 9.54 15.77 2.22
N ASP A 3 10.64 15.29 2.80
CA ASP A 3 11.82 14.86 2.07
C ASP A 3 11.50 13.62 1.18
N PRO A 4 12.10 13.49 -0.02
CA PRO A 4 11.87 12.33 -0.88
C PRO A 4 12.15 10.97 -0.21
N SER A 5 13.15 10.89 0.67
CA SER A 5 13.49 9.66 1.39
C SER A 5 12.43 9.31 2.44
N GLU A 6 11.88 10.30 3.13
CA GLU A 6 10.77 10.13 4.07
C GLU A 6 9.50 9.67 3.34
N LYS A 7 9.21 10.25 2.17
CA LYS A 7 8.08 9.80 1.33
C LYS A 7 8.24 8.32 0.95
N PHE A 8 9.44 7.91 0.56
CA PHE A 8 9.73 6.52 0.22
C PHE A 8 9.60 5.58 1.43
N TYR A 9 10.09 6.02 2.59
CA TYR A 9 9.98 5.28 3.84
C TYR A 9 8.52 5.02 4.24
N ILE A 10 7.67 6.05 4.25
CA ILE A 10 6.24 5.91 4.57
C ILE A 10 5.55 4.95 3.61
N ARG A 11 5.79 5.10 2.29
CA ARG A 11 5.20 4.20 1.30
C ARG A 11 5.62 2.75 1.52
N ASN A 12 6.89 2.50 1.83
CA ASN A 12 7.38 1.14 2.07
C ASN A 12 6.76 0.51 3.32
N ILE A 13 6.64 1.26 4.43
CA ILE A 13 5.97 0.75 5.63
C ILE A 13 4.53 0.35 5.33
N VAL A 14 3.79 1.19 4.60
CA VAL A 14 2.40 0.90 4.21
C VAL A 14 2.32 -0.34 3.33
N LEU A 15 3.21 -0.46 2.33
CA LEU A 15 3.28 -1.64 1.47
C LEU A 15 3.59 -2.92 2.26
N SER A 16 4.63 -2.89 3.11
CA SER A 16 4.99 -4.03 3.95
C SER A 16 3.86 -4.43 4.90
N TYR A 17 3.13 -3.45 5.45
CA TYR A 17 1.94 -3.71 6.26
C TYR A 17 0.86 -4.43 5.44
N LEU A 18 0.54 -3.95 4.23
CA LEU A 18 -0.49 -4.54 3.36
C LEU A 18 -0.12 -5.96 2.91
N GLU A 19 1.13 -6.15 2.47
CA GLU A 19 1.67 -7.47 2.08
C GLU A 19 1.57 -8.47 3.24
N ALA A 20 1.96 -8.04 4.44
CA ALA A 20 1.94 -8.91 5.60
C ALA A 20 0.51 -9.21 6.11
N CYS A 21 -0.49 -8.44 5.68
CA CYS A 21 -1.91 -8.70 5.95
C CYS A 21 -2.60 -9.51 4.83
N LEU A 22 -1.99 -9.62 3.65
CA LEU A 22 -2.56 -10.31 2.51
C LEU A 22 -2.43 -11.84 2.69
N ILE A 23 -3.54 -12.58 2.56
CA ILE A 23 -3.50 -14.02 2.28
C ILE A 23 -3.74 -14.22 0.80
N ASN A 24 -2.95 -15.12 0.21
CA ASN A 24 -3.22 -15.71 -1.07
C ASN A 24 -3.82 -17.13 -0.89
N ARG A 25 -5.12 -17.31 -1.14
CA ARG A 25 -5.78 -18.63 -1.15
C ARG A 25 -6.18 -18.97 -2.59
N GLY A 26 -5.25 -19.58 -3.32
CA GLY A 26 -5.46 -19.96 -4.73
C GLY A 26 -5.66 -18.73 -5.62
N LEU A 27 -6.87 -18.54 -6.16
CA LEU A 27 -7.20 -17.40 -7.02
C LEU A 27 -7.71 -16.18 -6.23
N GLN A 28 -7.95 -16.32 -4.91
CA GLN A 28 -8.48 -15.24 -4.09
C GLN A 28 -7.37 -14.61 -3.24
N LYS A 29 -7.18 -13.30 -3.43
CA LYS A 29 -6.32 -12.46 -2.58
C LYS A 29 -7.23 -11.67 -1.64
N LYS A 30 -7.01 -11.78 -0.31
CA LYS A 30 -7.83 -11.08 0.69
C LYS A 30 -6.96 -10.56 1.83
N ILE A 31 -7.29 -9.38 2.35
CA ILE A 31 -6.70 -8.84 3.58
C ILE A 31 -7.30 -9.55 4.81
N GLN A 32 -6.43 -10.03 5.70
CA GLN A 32 -6.78 -10.53 7.03
C GLN A 32 -7.12 -9.37 7.95
N GLU A 33 -8.41 -9.13 8.17
CA GLU A 33 -8.87 -8.00 8.99
C GLU A 33 -8.36 -8.08 10.44
N ASP A 34 -8.24 -9.27 11.01
CA ASP A 34 -7.75 -9.48 12.38
C ASP A 34 -6.26 -9.11 12.50
N ILE A 35 -5.44 -9.49 11.53
CA ILE A 35 -4.02 -9.13 11.47
C ILE A 35 -3.85 -7.63 11.19
N ALA A 36 -4.64 -7.10 10.25
CA ALA A 36 -4.66 -5.69 9.92
C ALA A 36 -4.98 -4.84 11.16
N LYS A 37 -6.06 -5.15 11.88
CA LYS A 37 -6.44 -4.45 13.11
C LYS A 37 -5.33 -4.47 14.16
N LYS A 38 -4.68 -5.63 14.38
CA LYS A 38 -3.58 -5.76 15.35
C LYS A 38 -2.36 -4.91 15.00
N ARG A 39 -2.04 -4.79 13.70
CA ARG A 39 -0.85 -4.06 13.23
C ARG A 39 -1.14 -2.59 12.92
N MET A 40 -2.41 -2.20 12.86
CA MET A 40 -2.84 -0.83 12.58
C MET A 40 -2.26 0.17 13.60
N THR A 41 -2.11 -0.22 14.85
CA THR A 41 -1.51 0.63 15.89
C THR A 41 -0.10 1.08 15.51
N VAL A 42 0.73 0.17 14.99
CA VAL A 42 2.08 0.48 14.53
C VAL A 42 2.03 1.40 13.33
N LEU A 43 1.15 1.14 12.36
CA LEU A 43 1.04 1.97 11.16
C LEU A 43 0.64 3.40 11.51
N LYS A 44 -0.31 3.58 12.45
CA LYS A 44 -0.81 4.87 12.91
C LYS A 44 0.28 5.79 13.45
N GLU A 45 1.28 5.27 14.19
CA GLU A 45 2.40 6.08 14.69
C GLU A 45 3.14 6.84 13.57
N PHE A 46 3.16 6.27 12.36
CA PHE A 46 3.84 6.86 11.21
C PHE A 46 2.93 7.77 10.37
N ILE A 47 1.61 7.56 10.37
CA ILE A 47 0.69 8.21 9.43
C ILE A 47 -0.33 9.15 10.07
N ASP A 48 -0.84 8.84 11.27
CA ASP A 48 -2.03 9.50 11.83
C ASP A 48 -1.72 10.97 12.14
N HIS A 49 -2.63 11.87 11.77
CA HIS A 49 -2.50 13.32 11.96
C HIS A 49 -1.30 13.97 11.25
N LYS A 50 -0.70 13.29 10.27
CA LYS A 50 0.42 13.79 9.46
C LYS A 50 0.00 13.83 7.99
N LEU A 51 -0.64 14.93 7.58
CA LEU A 51 -1.25 15.08 6.24
C LEU A 51 -0.37 14.57 5.08
N GLU A 52 0.90 14.97 5.03
CA GLU A 52 1.81 14.53 3.96
C GLU A 52 2.05 13.00 4.01
N ALA A 53 2.12 12.40 5.20
CA ALA A 53 2.27 10.95 5.38
C ALA A 53 0.99 10.19 5.03
N GLU A 54 -0.18 10.73 5.37
CA GLU A 54 -1.49 10.17 4.99
C GLU A 54 -1.63 10.13 3.46
N ILE A 55 -1.23 11.20 2.76
CA ILE A 55 -1.20 11.24 1.29
C ILE A 55 -0.26 10.15 0.74
N GLN A 56 0.94 9.98 1.31
CA GLN A 56 1.84 8.91 0.88
C GLN A 56 1.26 7.51 1.15
N ALA A 57 0.54 7.31 2.25
CA ALA A 57 -0.13 6.06 2.54
C ALA A 57 -1.22 5.74 1.51
N VAL A 58 -2.02 6.74 1.10
CA VAL A 58 -3.01 6.58 0.02
C VAL A 58 -2.33 6.18 -1.29
N TYR A 59 -1.23 6.82 -1.68
CA TYR A 59 -0.49 6.44 -2.89
C TYR A 59 0.06 5.01 -2.84
N ALA A 60 0.56 4.57 -1.68
CA ALA A 60 1.03 3.21 -1.48
C ALA A 60 -0.12 2.19 -1.60
N ILE A 61 -1.27 2.47 -0.98
CA ILE A 61 -2.48 1.63 -1.07
C ILE A 61 -2.95 1.53 -2.53
N GLN A 62 -3.02 2.66 -3.25
CA GLN A 62 -3.44 2.68 -4.65
C GLN A 62 -2.52 1.80 -5.52
N ASN A 63 -1.19 1.98 -5.39
CA ASN A 63 -0.20 1.17 -6.10
C ASN A 63 -0.34 -0.32 -5.77
N PHE A 64 -0.55 -0.65 -4.49
CA PHE A 64 -0.73 -2.03 -4.05
C PHE A 64 -1.98 -2.67 -4.69
N VAL A 65 -3.13 -1.99 -4.65
CA VAL A 65 -4.38 -2.50 -5.24
C VAL A 65 -4.24 -2.69 -6.75
N THR A 66 -3.68 -1.71 -7.48
CA THR A 66 -3.43 -1.84 -8.92
C THR A 66 -2.56 -3.07 -9.22
N LYS A 67 -1.52 -3.35 -8.43
CA LYS A 67 -0.70 -4.56 -8.60
C LYS A 67 -1.45 -5.86 -8.31
N LEU A 68 -2.48 -5.84 -7.45
CA LEU A 68 -3.26 -7.02 -7.12
C LEU A 68 -4.26 -7.40 -8.21
N GLU A 69 -4.84 -6.42 -8.91
CA GLU A 69 -5.85 -6.57 -9.97
C GLU A 69 -5.29 -7.12 -11.29
N HIS A 70 -3.98 -7.09 -11.49
CA HIS A 70 -3.33 -7.52 -12.72
C HIS A 70 -2.69 -8.93 -12.60
N PRO A 71 -2.92 -9.87 -13.53
CA PRO A 71 -1.79 -10.52 -14.20
C PRO A 71 -1.15 -9.50 -15.16
N PRO A 72 0.13 -9.65 -15.57
CA PRO A 72 0.74 -8.82 -16.61
C PRO A 72 0.10 -9.13 -17.97
N SER A 73 -1.14 -8.70 -18.19
CA SER A 73 -1.81 -8.75 -19.49
C SER A 73 -1.68 -7.39 -20.17
N LYS A 74 -0.53 -7.17 -20.80
CA LYS A 74 -0.32 -6.49 -22.09
C LYS A 74 -0.95 -5.11 -22.40
N ILE A 75 -1.61 -4.37 -21.50
CA ILE A 75 -2.21 -3.07 -21.86
C ILE A 75 -2.00 -2.02 -20.75
N GLN A 76 -0.76 -1.55 -20.62
CA GLN A 76 -0.45 -0.22 -20.05
C GLN A 76 0.63 0.48 -20.90
N ARG A 77 0.64 0.20 -22.22
CA ARG A 77 1.62 0.76 -23.16
C ARG A 77 1.00 1.71 -24.18
N GLN A 78 -0.10 2.39 -23.83
CA GLN A 78 -0.78 3.26 -24.80
C GLN A 78 -1.39 4.57 -24.27
N LEU A 79 -1.10 4.98 -23.03
CA LEU A 79 -1.51 6.31 -22.56
C LEU A 79 -0.42 6.97 -21.71
N PHE A 80 0.78 7.08 -22.28
CA PHE A 80 1.69 8.18 -22.03
C PHE A 80 2.41 8.49 -23.34
N ILE A 81 1.95 9.58 -23.97
CA ILE A 81 2.47 10.29 -25.15
C ILE A 81 2.25 9.58 -26.51
#